data_AF-A0A0F8N6J9-F1
#
_entry.id   AF-A0A0F8N6J9-F1
#
_cell.length_a   1.000
_cell.length_b   1.000
_cell.length_c   1.000
_cell.angle_alpha   90.00
_cell.angle_beta   90.00
_cell.angle_gamma   90.00
#
_symmetry.space_group_name_H-M   'P 1'
#
loop_
_entity.id
_entity.type
_entity.pdbx_description
1 polymer ?
#
loop_
_entity_poly.entity_id
_entity_poly.type
_entity_poly.pdbx_seq_one_letter_code
_entity_poly.pdbx_strand_id
1 'polypeptide(L)'
;LSRGLGDVYKRQAMQMAGQLADQLRDKGINGIHIRVRAPGGNKQRSPGPGAQAAIRAFARAGIRIGRIEDVTPVPHDGTRPKGGRRV
;
A
#
# COMPACT_ATOMS: atom_id res chain seq x y z
N LEU A 1 11.32 -11.17 22.75
CA LEU A 1 10.38 -11.83 21.80
C LEU A 1 9.47 -10.80 21.12
N SER A 2 10.05 -9.76 20.53
CA SER A 2 9.36 -8.62 19.90
C SER A 2 8.98 -8.95 18.45
N ARG A 3 8.12 -9.95 18.23
CA ARG A 3 7.42 -10.08 16.93
C ARG A 3 6.38 -8.96 16.87
N GLY A 4 6.86 -7.75 16.59
CA GLY A 4 6.08 -6.52 16.63
C GLY A 4 4.94 -6.56 15.61
N LEU A 5 3.84 -5.90 15.96
CA LEU A 5 2.66 -5.66 15.12
C LEU A 5 2.98 -5.40 13.64
N GLY A 6 4.11 -4.74 13.35
CA GLY A 6 4.57 -4.47 11.99
C GLY A 6 4.71 -5.69 11.08
N ASP A 7 5.08 -6.87 11.60
CA ASP A 7 5.23 -8.07 10.77
C ASP A 7 3.89 -8.75 10.48
N VAL A 8 2.94 -8.63 11.41
CA VAL A 8 1.56 -9.12 11.23
C VAL A 8 0.88 -8.36 10.11
N TYR A 9 1.00 -7.03 10.09
CA TYR A 9 0.44 -6.19 9.03
C TYR A 9 1.05 -6.47 7.65
N LYS A 10 2.37 -6.68 7.58
CA LYS A 10 3.04 -7.06 6.32
C LYS A 10 2.54 -8.42 5.82
N ARG A 11 2.39 -9.40 6.71
CA ARG A 11 1.91 -10.74 6.36
C ARG A 11 0.49 -10.71 5.79
N GLN A 12 -0.42 -9.96 6.42
CA GLN A 12 -1.79 -9.80 5.92
C GLN A 12 -1.81 -9.18 4.52
N ALA A 13 -1.02 -8.13 4.29
CA ALA A 13 -0.92 -7.51 2.97
C ALA A 13 -0.40 -8.48 1.89
N MET A 14 0.58 -9.33 2.23
CA MET A 14 1.09 -10.35 1.30
C MET A 14 0.05 -11.42 0.98
N GLN A 15 -0.72 -11.88 1.97
CA GLN A 15 -1.78 -12.88 1.77
C GLN A 15 -2.85 -12.35 0.82
N MET A 16 -3.32 -11.12 1.04
CA MET A 16 -4.32 -10.48 0.17
C MET A 16 -3.80 -10.23 -1.24
N ALA A 17 -2.54 -9.82 -1.38
CA ALA A 17 -1.91 -9.65 -2.70
C ALA A 17 -1.79 -10.97 -3.46
N GLY A 18 -1.52 -12.08 -2.75
CA GLY A 18 -1.51 -13.43 -3.34
C GLY A 18 -2.89 -13.83 -3.88
N GLN A 19 -3.93 -13.70 -3.07
CA GLN A 19 -5.30 -13.99 -3.49
C GLN A 19 -5.73 -13.14 -4.70
N LEU A 20 -5.36 -11.87 -4.74
CA LEU A 20 -5.66 -11.01 -5.88
C LEU A 20 -4.86 -11.44 -7.13
N ALA A 21 -3.61 -11.86 -6.96
CA ALA A 21 -2.80 -12.34 -8.08
C ALA A 21 -3.41 -13.59 -8.74
N ASP A 22 -3.97 -14.51 -7.95
CA ASP A 22 -4.69 -15.67 -8.46
C ASP A 22 -5.92 -15.24 -9.27
N GLN A 23 -6.73 -14.32 -8.73
CA GLN A 23 -7.89 -13.77 -9.44
C GLN A 23 -7.52 -13.01 -10.73
N LEU A 24 -6.37 -12.36 -10.75
CA LEU A 24 -5.86 -11.66 -11.93
C LEU A 24 -5.39 -12.64 -13.01
N ARG A 25 -4.83 -13.78 -12.59
CA ARG A 25 -4.43 -14.86 -13.47
C ARG A 25 -5.62 -15.54 -14.13
N ASP A 26 -6.70 -15.77 -13.38
CA ASP A 26 -7.97 -16.28 -13.92
C ASP A 26 -8.56 -15.36 -14.99
N LYS A 27 -8.33 -14.05 -14.85
CA LYS A 27 -8.75 -13.02 -15.82
C LYS A 27 -7.76 -12.81 -16.98
N GLY A 28 -6.61 -13.49 -16.98
CA GLY A 28 -5.59 -13.37 -18.02
C GLY A 28 -4.82 -12.03 -18.02
N ILE A 29 -4.78 -11.32 -16.90
CA ILE A 29 -4.07 -10.03 -16.81
C ILE A 29 -2.60 -10.27 -16.51
N ASN A 30 -1.74 -9.92 -17.46
CA ASN A 30 -0.31 -10.19 -17.39
C ASN A 30 0.54 -9.02 -16.86
N GLY A 31 -0.03 -7.81 -16.75
CA GLY A 31 0.70 -6.64 -16.29
C GLY A 31 -0.19 -5.55 -15.67
N ILE A 32 0.35 -4.86 -14.66
CA ILE A 32 -0.39 -3.90 -13.84
C ILE A 32 0.45 -2.64 -13.59
N HIS A 33 -0.21 -1.48 -13.56
CA HIS A 33 0.34 -0.23 -13.03
C HIS A 33 -0.08 -0.06 -11.58
N ILE A 34 0.88 0.18 -10.69
CA ILE A 34 0.64 0.26 -9.26
C ILE A 34 0.55 1.73 -8.86
N ARG A 35 -0.58 2.11 -8.27
CA ARG A 35 -0.78 3.42 -7.66
C ARG A 35 -0.87 3.26 -6.15
N VAL A 36 0.14 3.73 -5.43
CA VAL A 36 0.18 3.66 -3.97
C VAL A 36 -0.50 4.89 -3.40
N ARG A 37 -1.41 4.70 -2.44
CA ARG A 37 -2.14 5.80 -1.80
C ARG A 37 -2.03 5.72 -0.29
N ALA A 38 -1.47 6.75 0.34
CA ALA A 38 -1.58 6.95 1.78
C ALA A 38 -2.87 7.75 2.13
N PRO A 39 -3.29 7.78 3.41
CA PRO A 39 -4.47 8.52 3.84
C PRO A 39 -4.46 10.00 3.44
N GLY A 40 -3.28 10.64 3.47
CA GLY A 40 -3.05 11.99 2.96
C GLY A 40 -3.85 13.10 3.64
N GLY A 41 -3.84 14.30 3.05
CA GLY A 41 -4.48 15.49 3.64
C GLY A 41 -3.80 15.92 4.94
N ASN A 42 -4.55 15.92 6.05
CA ASN A 42 -4.05 16.23 7.40
C ASN A 42 -3.55 14.99 8.15
N LYS A 43 -3.63 13.81 7.54
CA LYS A 43 -3.15 12.55 8.11
C LYS A 43 -1.76 12.21 7.56
N GLN A 44 -1.21 11.09 8.00
CA GLN A 44 0.09 10.61 7.57
C GLN A 44 0.16 10.50 6.04
N ARG A 45 1.19 11.12 5.47
CA ARG A 45 1.49 11.09 4.02
C ARG A 45 2.30 9.87 3.63
N SER A 46 2.98 9.24 4.57
CA SER A 46 3.77 8.03 4.33
C SER A 46 2.85 6.82 4.11
N PRO A 47 3.04 6.05 3.01
CA PRO A 47 2.40 4.77 2.84
C PRO A 47 2.73 3.82 3.99
N GLY A 48 1.74 3.03 4.43
CA GLY A 48 1.94 2.05 5.51
C GLY A 48 2.90 0.91 5.12
N PRO A 49 3.38 0.13 6.10
CA PRO A 49 4.36 -0.94 5.88
C PRO A 49 3.87 -2.05 4.95
N GLY A 50 2.56 -2.17 4.75
CA GLY A 50 1.94 -3.12 3.82
C GLY A 50 2.12 -2.78 2.35
N ALA A 51 2.36 -1.51 1.99
CA ALA A 51 2.48 -1.08 0.59
C ALA A 51 3.65 -1.78 -0.12
N GLN A 52 4.84 -1.71 0.47
CA GLN A 52 6.03 -2.36 -0.09
C GLN A 52 5.94 -3.89 -0.03
N ALA A 53 5.24 -4.44 0.98
CA ALA A 53 5.01 -5.87 1.10
C ALA A 53 4.13 -6.41 -0.04
N ALA A 54 3.06 -5.69 -0.40
CA ALA A 54 2.17 -6.04 -1.50
C ALA A 54 2.87 -5.97 -2.86
N ILE A 55 3.64 -4.90 -3.13
CA ILE A 55 4.41 -4.76 -4.38
C ILE A 55 5.35 -5.95 -4.59
N ARG A 56 6.06 -6.36 -3.54
CA ARG A 56 6.93 -7.54 -3.59
C ARG A 56 6.17 -8.83 -3.83
N ALA A 57 4.95 -8.97 -3.29
CA ALA A 57 4.13 -10.15 -3.51
C ALA A 57 3.68 -10.27 -4.98
N PHE A 58 3.27 -9.16 -5.61
CA PHE A 58 2.92 -9.16 -7.04
C PHE A 58 4.12 -9.49 -7.94
N ALA A 59 5.30 -8.97 -7.61
CA ALA A 59 6.53 -9.32 -8.34
C ALA A 59 6.86 -10.82 -8.24
N ARG A 60 6.66 -11.43 -7.06
CA ARG A 60 6.85 -12.88 -6.84
C ARG A 60 5.80 -13.73 -7.55
N ALA A 61 4.57 -13.23 -7.68
CA ALA A 61 3.49 -13.88 -8.42
C ALA A 61 3.69 -13.85 -9.95
N GLY A 62 4.74 -13.20 -10.45
CA GLY A 62 5.08 -13.17 -11.87
C GLY A 62 4.30 -12.14 -12.69
N ILE A 63 3.60 -11.20 -12.05
CA ILE A 63 2.87 -10.12 -12.73
C ILE A 63 3.86 -9.03 -13.15
N ARG A 64 3.80 -8.58 -14.40
CA ARG A 64 4.67 -7.51 -14.91
C ARG A 64 4.24 -6.17 -14.33
N ILE A 65 5.11 -5.55 -13.54
CA ILE A 65 4.87 -4.23 -12.96
C ILE A 65 5.35 -3.18 -13.97
N GLY A 66 4.43 -2.34 -14.46
CA GLY A 66 4.76 -1.30 -15.44
C GLY A 66 5.28 -0.03 -14.79
N ARG A 67 4.39 0.71 -14.14
CA ARG A 67 4.70 2.00 -13.49
C ARG A 67 4.25 1.96 -12.05
N ILE A 68 5.06 2.55 -11.16
CA ILE A 68 4.72 2.73 -9.75
C ILE A 68 4.61 4.24 -9.51
N GLU A 69 3.44 4.70 -9.11
CA GLU A 69 3.17 6.11 -8.81
C GLU A 69 2.63 6.26 -7.37
N ASP A 70 3.13 7.22 -6.62
CA ASP A 70 2.52 7.64 -5.35
C ASP A 70 1.45 8.70 -5.66
N VAL A 71 0.21 8.38 -5.33
CA VAL A 71 -0.97 9.23 -5.55
C VAL A 71 -1.58 9.70 -4.24
N THR A 72 -0.74 9.80 -3.20
CA THR A 72 -1.12 10.38 -1.92
C THR A 72 -1.55 11.83 -2.11
N PRO A 73 -2.77 12.22 -1.69
CA PRO A 73 -3.26 13.56 -1.90
C PRO A 73 -2.49 14.57 -1.04
N VAL A 74 -1.85 15.54 -1.70
CA VAL A 74 -1.21 16.70 -1.08
C VAL A 74 -2.19 17.87 -1.15
N PRO A 75 -2.70 18.37 -0.02
CA PRO A 75 -3.62 19.51 -0.03
C PRO A 75 -2.83 20.81 -0.32
N HIS A 76 -3.37 21.67 -1.19
CA HIS A 76 -2.83 23.02 -1.42
C HIS A 76 -3.00 23.90 -0.17
N ASP A 77 -4.19 23.83 0.46
CA ASP A 77 -4.47 24.34 1.79
C ASP A 77 -4.97 23.21 2.69
N GLY A 78 -4.27 22.95 3.80
CA GLY A 78 -4.60 21.90 4.75
C GLY A 78 -5.65 22.34 5.76
N THR A 79 -6.52 21.43 6.19
CA THR A 79 -7.38 21.68 7.37
C THR A 79 -6.60 21.38 8.66
N ARG A 80 -7.14 21.71 9.83
CA ARG A 80 -6.45 21.51 11.11
C ARG A 80 -6.17 20.01 11.35
N PRO A 81 -4.91 19.59 11.64
CA PRO A 81 -4.61 18.21 11.97
C PRO A 81 -5.21 17.79 13.32
N LYS A 82 -5.49 16.49 13.46
CA LYS A 82 -6.02 15.92 14.70
C LYS A 82 -4.93 15.96 15.77
N GLY A 83 -5.25 16.50 16.94
CA GLY A 83 -4.34 16.60 18.08
C GLY A 83 -4.47 17.89 18.89
N GLY A 84 -5.07 18.93 18.33
CA GLY A 84 -5.23 20.20 19.05
C GLY A 84 -3.89 20.92 19.23
N ARG A 85 -3.79 21.81 20.22
CA ARG A 85 -2.58 22.64 20.45
C ARG A 85 -1.58 21.99 21.43
N ARG A 86 -2.01 20.93 22.13
CA ARG A 86 -1.30 20.36 23.28
C ARG A 86 -0.71 18.97 23.01
N VAL A 87 -0.89 18.43 21.81
CA VAL A 87 -0.27 17.16 21.38
C VAL A 87 0.59 17.38 20.14
#